data_AF-A0A533X5K9-F1
#
_entry.id   AF-A0A533X5K9-F1
#
_cell.length_a   1.000
_cell.length_b   1.000
_cell.length_c   1.000
_cell.angle_alpha   90.00
_cell.angle_beta   90.00
_cell.angle_gamma   90.00
#
_symmetry.space_group_name_H-M   'P 1'
#
loop_
_entity.id
_entity.type
_entity.pdbx_description
1 polymer ?
#
loop_
_entity_poly.entity_id
_entity_poly.type
_entity_poly.pdbx_seq_one_letter_code
_entity_poly.pdbx_strand_id
1 'polypeptide(L)'
;MARIRVAIAGVGNCASAIVQGVHYYEERESEAGLTYGKLGGYTPDSIEFVSAFDVSSRKVGKDLAEAIQEKPNNTPRISNVPKLGVTVKRGPLLDGIGKYLKGVVPVSREGEVDVVEELRSSGAEILVNYLPVGSTKATHFYANAAIKGRVAFINAIPVFVASDPEWAERFREGGLPVAGDDVMSQVGA
;
A
#
# COMPACT_ATOMS: atom_id res chain seq x y z
N MET A 1 -10.17 8.54 18.87
CA MET A 1 -8.90 9.15 18.43
C MET A 1 -9.00 9.43 16.93
N ALA A 2 -8.24 10.38 16.41
CA ALA A 2 -8.19 10.61 14.96
C ALA A 2 -7.59 9.37 14.28
N ARG A 3 -8.25 8.89 13.21
CA ARG A 3 -7.76 7.78 12.38
C ARG A 3 -6.98 8.34 11.20
N ILE A 4 -6.00 7.58 10.72
CA ILE A 4 -5.24 7.83 9.49
C ILE A 4 -5.77 6.86 8.44
N ARG A 5 -6.44 7.37 7.42
CA ARG A 5 -7.05 6.56 6.35
C ARG A 5 -6.00 6.21 5.30
N VAL A 6 -5.67 4.93 5.19
CA VAL A 6 -4.58 4.40 4.35
C VAL A 6 -5.14 3.58 3.19
N ALA A 7 -4.65 3.86 1.99
CA ALA A 7 -4.81 3.04 0.81
C ALA A 7 -3.52 2.25 0.49
N ILE A 8 -3.65 1.06 -0.09
CA ILE A 8 -2.51 0.21 -0.46
C ILE A 8 -2.51 -0.08 -1.98
N ALA A 9 -1.41 0.18 -2.67
CA ALA A 9 -1.16 -0.31 -4.03
C ALA A 9 -0.22 -1.53 -3.98
N GLY A 10 -0.73 -2.71 -4.33
CA GLY A 10 -0.02 -3.99 -4.28
C GLY A 10 -0.21 -4.70 -2.94
N VAL A 11 -1.07 -5.73 -2.91
CA VAL A 11 -1.41 -6.45 -1.67
C VAL A 11 -0.46 -7.64 -1.47
N GLY A 12 0.85 -7.38 -1.52
CA GLY A 12 1.92 -8.37 -1.38
C GLY A 12 2.23 -8.79 0.06
N ASN A 13 3.41 -9.39 0.28
CA ASN A 13 3.90 -9.74 1.62
C ASN A 13 4.07 -8.52 2.53
N CYS A 14 4.56 -7.39 2.02
CA CYS A 14 4.70 -6.17 2.80
C CYS A 14 3.34 -5.62 3.26
N ALA A 15 2.35 -5.61 2.37
CA ALA A 15 0.97 -5.27 2.73
C ALA A 15 0.40 -6.23 3.78
N SER A 16 0.66 -7.54 3.63
CA SER A 16 0.24 -8.53 4.62
C SER A 16 0.90 -8.31 5.98
N ALA A 17 2.19 -7.94 6.02
CA ALA A 17 2.90 -7.65 7.25
C ALA A 17 2.38 -6.37 7.95
N ILE A 18 2.13 -5.28 7.21
CA ILE A 18 1.64 -4.03 7.84
C ILE A 18 0.19 -4.16 8.32
N VAL A 19 -0.68 -4.83 7.55
CA VAL A 19 -2.08 -5.05 7.97
C VAL A 19 -2.13 -5.91 9.24
N GLN A 20 -1.32 -6.98 9.30
CA GLN A 20 -1.19 -7.77 10.53
C GLN A 20 -0.52 -6.99 11.66
N GLY A 21 0.46 -6.15 11.36
CA GLY A 21 1.19 -5.35 12.33
C GLY A 21 0.28 -4.39 13.09
N VAL A 22 -0.65 -3.72 12.40
CA VAL A 22 -1.64 -2.83 13.05
C VAL A 22 -2.43 -3.58 14.12
N HIS A 23 -2.94 -4.77 13.82
CA HIS A 23 -3.68 -5.58 14.81
C HIS A 23 -2.77 -6.22 15.85
N TYR A 24 -1.55 -6.58 15.49
CA TYR A 24 -0.58 -7.16 16.42
C TYR A 24 -0.27 -6.20 17.58
N TYR A 25 -0.09 -4.91 17.29
CA TYR A 25 0.16 -3.88 18.31
C TYR A 25 -1.12 -3.47 19.04
N GLU A 26 -2.30 -3.57 18.40
CA GLU A 26 -3.58 -3.33 19.08
C GLU A 26 -3.84 -4.39 20.18
N GLU A 27 -3.53 -5.65 19.88
CA GLU A 27 -3.71 -6.78 20.80
C GLU A 27 -2.66 -6.84 21.91
N ARG A 28 -1.54 -6.11 21.79
CA ARG A 28 -0.35 -6.25 22.63
C ARG A 28 0.28 -4.92 22.98
N GLU A 29 0.59 -4.70 24.25
CA GLU A 29 1.45 -3.59 24.69
C GLU A 29 2.92 -3.84 24.29
N SER A 30 3.23 -3.73 23.00
CA SER A 30 4.55 -3.92 22.42
C SER A 30 4.88 -2.77 21.47
N GLU A 31 6.13 -2.32 21.48
CA GLU A 31 6.65 -1.35 20.50
C GLU A 31 7.81 -1.96 19.69
N ALA A 32 8.02 -3.27 19.80
CA ALA A 32 9.16 -3.96 19.22
C ALA A 32 9.23 -3.75 17.70
N GLY A 33 10.31 -3.12 17.23
CA GLY A 33 10.52 -2.84 15.81
C GLY A 33 9.89 -1.54 15.31
N LEU A 34 9.19 -0.80 16.17
CA LEU A 34 8.82 0.58 15.91
C LEU A 34 9.90 1.50 16.45
N THR A 35 10.31 2.52 15.68
CA THR A 35 11.19 3.57 16.19
C THR A 35 10.52 4.36 17.32
N TYR A 36 9.19 4.53 17.22
CA TYR A 36 8.34 5.16 18.22
C TYR A 36 7.01 4.41 18.29
N GLY A 37 6.55 4.01 19.49
CA GLY A 37 5.19 3.46 19.64
C GLY A 37 4.08 4.51 19.50
N LYS A 38 4.43 5.79 19.63
CA LYS A 38 3.52 6.92 19.37
C LYS A 38 4.25 8.06 18.66
N LEU A 39 3.72 8.50 17.52
CA LEU A 39 4.26 9.58 16.71
C LEU A 39 3.20 10.65 16.46
N GLY A 40 3.45 11.90 16.86
CA GLY A 40 2.52 13.01 16.60
C GLY A 40 1.12 12.83 17.18
N GLY A 41 0.97 12.01 18.23
CA GLY A 41 -0.33 11.67 18.80
C GLY A 41 -0.94 10.36 18.30
N TYR A 42 -0.40 9.78 17.23
CA TYR A 42 -0.88 8.56 16.59
C TYR A 42 -0.10 7.33 17.06
N THR A 43 -0.81 6.24 17.27
CA THR A 43 -0.29 4.89 17.53
C THR A 43 -0.53 4.00 16.30
N PRO A 44 0.03 2.78 16.23
CA PRO A 44 -0.31 1.83 15.15
C PRO A 44 -1.82 1.65 14.95
N ASP A 45 -2.57 1.57 16.05
CA ASP A 45 -4.04 1.43 16.03
C ASP A 45 -4.73 2.63 15.36
N SER A 46 -4.06 3.77 15.23
CA SER A 46 -4.64 4.92 14.54
C SER A 46 -4.76 4.69 13.03
N ILE A 47 -4.10 3.67 12.47
CA ILE A 47 -4.15 3.34 11.05
C ILE A 47 -5.46 2.60 10.71
N GLU A 48 -6.18 3.11 9.73
CA GLU A 48 -7.40 2.51 9.18
C GLU A 48 -7.21 2.28 7.68
N PHE A 49 -7.30 1.03 7.23
CA PHE A 49 -7.25 0.74 5.79
C PHE A 49 -8.62 1.05 5.18
N VAL A 50 -8.65 1.85 4.12
CA VAL A 50 -9.90 2.28 3.46
C VAL A 50 -9.99 1.88 2.00
N SER A 51 -8.86 1.55 1.37
CA SER A 51 -8.81 1.10 -0.02
C SER A 51 -7.59 0.23 -0.29
N ALA A 52 -7.71 -0.66 -1.26
CA ALA A 52 -6.60 -1.53 -1.66
C ALA A 52 -6.70 -1.87 -3.15
N PHE A 53 -5.55 -1.95 -3.81
CA PHE A 53 -5.44 -2.26 -5.22
C PHE A 53 -4.50 -3.44 -5.45
N ASP A 54 -4.90 -4.38 -6.30
CA ASP A 54 -4.05 -5.45 -6.80
C ASP A 54 -4.45 -5.79 -8.25
N VAL A 55 -3.67 -6.64 -8.90
CA VAL A 55 -3.95 -7.11 -10.27
C VAL A 55 -4.27 -8.60 -10.30
N SER A 56 -4.00 -9.33 -9.21
CA SER A 56 -4.19 -10.77 -9.13
C SER A 56 -5.65 -11.15 -9.03
N SER A 57 -6.10 -12.10 -9.87
CA SER A 57 -7.44 -12.69 -9.78
C SER A 57 -7.70 -13.44 -8.48
N ARG A 58 -6.66 -13.74 -7.70
CA ARG A 58 -6.81 -14.36 -6.38
C ARG A 58 -7.16 -13.36 -5.29
N LYS A 59 -6.88 -12.07 -5.50
CA LYS A 59 -6.98 -11.00 -4.50
C LYS A 59 -8.08 -10.01 -4.83
N VAL A 60 -8.17 -9.59 -6.10
CA VAL A 60 -9.23 -8.70 -6.58
C VAL A 60 -10.60 -9.29 -6.24
N GLY A 61 -11.49 -8.44 -5.70
CA GLY A 61 -12.85 -8.79 -5.29
C GLY A 61 -12.97 -9.33 -3.85
N LYS A 62 -11.85 -9.65 -3.18
CA LYS A 62 -11.86 -10.13 -1.78
C LYS A 62 -11.72 -9.01 -0.78
N ASP A 63 -12.13 -9.28 0.46
CA ASP A 63 -11.77 -8.42 1.59
C ASP A 63 -10.25 -8.38 1.77
N LEU A 64 -9.71 -7.23 2.16
CA LEU A 64 -8.28 -7.05 2.39
C LEU A 64 -7.73 -8.06 3.39
N ALA A 65 -8.48 -8.41 4.45
CA ALA A 65 -8.09 -9.42 5.44
C ALA A 65 -7.90 -10.82 4.83
N GLU A 66 -8.67 -11.15 3.80
CA GLU A 66 -8.56 -12.40 3.06
C GLU A 66 -7.43 -12.32 2.02
N ALA A 67 -7.37 -11.23 1.25
CA ALA A 67 -6.42 -11.04 0.17
C ALA A 67 -4.95 -11.05 0.64
N ILE A 68 -4.67 -10.58 1.86
CA ILE A 68 -3.32 -10.64 2.42
C ILE A 68 -2.83 -12.07 2.71
N GLN A 69 -3.75 -13.04 2.80
CA GLN A 69 -3.46 -14.47 2.99
C GLN A 69 -3.36 -15.23 1.66
N GLU A 70 -3.69 -14.60 0.54
CA GLU A 70 -3.74 -15.26 -0.76
C GLU A 70 -2.37 -15.43 -1.40
N LYS A 71 -2.15 -16.62 -1.98
CA LYS A 71 -0.91 -16.91 -2.72
C LYS A 71 -0.71 -15.91 -3.87
N PRO A 72 0.54 -15.43 -4.11
CA PRO A 72 1.79 -16.00 -3.60
C PRO A 72 2.27 -15.41 -2.26
N ASN A 73 1.44 -14.66 -1.53
CA ASN A 73 1.84 -14.22 -0.20
C ASN A 73 2.14 -15.44 0.69
N ASN A 74 3.20 -15.30 1.49
CA ASN A 74 3.72 -16.33 2.37
C ASN A 74 4.38 -15.75 3.63
N THR A 75 4.14 -14.47 3.93
CA THR A 75 4.61 -13.86 5.17
C THR A 75 4.04 -14.63 6.38
N PRO A 76 4.81 -14.81 7.47
CA PRO A 76 4.31 -15.46 8.68
C PRO A 76 3.04 -14.78 9.21
N ARG A 77 2.11 -15.59 9.71
CA ARG A 77 0.90 -15.10 10.35
C ARG A 77 1.18 -14.76 11.81
N ILE A 78 1.20 -13.48 12.15
CA ILE A 78 1.58 -12.99 13.49
C ILE A 78 0.39 -12.47 14.32
N SER A 79 -0.73 -12.13 13.66
CA SER A 79 -1.97 -11.70 14.31
C SER A 79 -3.19 -12.15 13.50
N ASN A 80 -4.36 -12.20 14.14
CA ASN A 80 -5.63 -12.46 13.50
C ASN A 80 -6.21 -11.13 12.98
N VAL A 81 -6.32 -10.99 11.66
CA VAL A 81 -6.95 -9.80 11.04
C VAL A 81 -8.45 -10.08 10.88
N PRO A 82 -9.34 -9.33 11.55
CA PRO A 82 -10.78 -9.44 11.32
C PRO A 82 -11.15 -8.92 9.93
N LYS A 83 -12.37 -9.21 9.47
CA LYS A 83 -12.88 -8.65 8.21
C LYS A 83 -12.83 -7.12 8.27
N LEU A 84 -12.19 -6.50 7.28
CA LEU A 84 -11.96 -5.04 7.28
C LEU A 84 -13.05 -4.26 6.54
N GLY A 85 -13.87 -4.92 5.71
CA GLY A 85 -14.84 -4.26 4.84
C GLY A 85 -14.19 -3.56 3.64
N VAL A 86 -12.90 -3.79 3.40
CA VAL A 86 -12.13 -3.17 2.31
C VAL A 86 -12.00 -4.17 1.18
N THR A 87 -12.78 -4.02 0.12
CA THR A 87 -12.63 -4.86 -1.07
C THR A 87 -11.40 -4.45 -1.87
N VAL A 88 -10.52 -5.41 -2.18
CA VAL A 88 -9.37 -5.20 -3.08
C VAL A 88 -9.88 -4.98 -4.50
N LYS A 89 -9.59 -3.80 -5.03
CA LYS A 89 -10.01 -3.36 -6.36
C LYS A 89 -8.94 -3.67 -7.39
N ARG A 90 -9.37 -3.82 -8.65
CA ARG A 90 -8.44 -4.03 -9.74
C ARG A 90 -7.80 -2.71 -10.16
N GLY A 91 -6.54 -2.53 -9.81
CA GLY A 91 -5.73 -1.42 -10.33
C GLY A 91 -5.19 -1.69 -11.73
N PRO A 92 -4.59 -0.68 -12.38
CA PRO A 92 -4.03 -0.85 -13.71
C PRO A 92 -2.79 -1.74 -13.70
N LEU A 93 -2.68 -2.63 -14.70
CA LEU A 93 -1.58 -3.60 -14.77
C LEU A 93 -0.24 -2.95 -15.10
N LEU A 94 -0.19 -2.14 -16.16
CA LEU A 94 1.01 -1.46 -16.68
C LEU A 94 2.22 -2.41 -16.74
N ASP A 95 3.36 -2.02 -16.16
CA ASP A 95 4.58 -2.82 -16.04
C ASP A 95 4.70 -3.53 -14.69
N GLY A 96 3.60 -3.65 -13.94
CA GLY A 96 3.55 -4.23 -12.59
C GLY A 96 3.82 -5.74 -12.53
N ILE A 97 3.77 -6.46 -13.65
CA ILE A 97 4.12 -7.89 -13.72
C ILE A 97 5.30 -8.08 -14.67
N GLY A 98 6.48 -8.24 -14.08
CA GLY A 98 7.70 -8.59 -14.79
C GLY A 98 7.75 -10.06 -15.26
N LYS A 99 8.83 -10.40 -15.96
CA LYS A 99 9.06 -11.74 -16.54
C LYS A 99 8.86 -12.89 -15.55
N TYR A 100 9.35 -12.74 -14.32
CA TYR A 100 9.34 -13.79 -13.30
C TYR A 100 7.99 -13.96 -12.60
N LEU A 101 7.18 -12.90 -12.55
CA LEU A 101 5.83 -12.97 -11.98
C LEU A 101 4.81 -13.50 -13.00
N LYS A 102 5.15 -13.45 -14.30
CA LYS A 102 4.32 -14.02 -15.37
C LYS A 102 4.17 -15.52 -15.16
N GLY A 103 2.92 -15.99 -15.02
CA GLY A 103 2.59 -17.38 -14.75
C GLY A 103 2.51 -17.74 -13.26
N VAL A 104 3.08 -16.91 -12.37
CA VAL A 104 2.91 -17.06 -10.91
C VAL A 104 1.66 -16.31 -10.44
N VAL A 105 1.47 -15.09 -10.94
CA VAL A 105 0.35 -14.21 -10.60
C VAL A 105 -0.68 -14.27 -11.73
N PRO A 106 -1.84 -14.94 -11.53
CA PRO A 106 -2.92 -14.88 -12.50
C PRO A 106 -3.54 -13.48 -12.47
N VAL A 107 -3.65 -12.83 -13.62
CA VAL A 107 -4.20 -11.47 -13.73
C VAL A 107 -5.74 -11.55 -13.76
N SER A 108 -6.41 -10.73 -12.94
CA SER A 108 -7.88 -10.63 -12.97
C SER A 108 -8.39 -10.17 -14.33
N ARG A 109 -9.62 -10.57 -14.68
CA ARG A 109 -10.31 -10.15 -15.90
C ARG A 109 -11.31 -9.02 -15.65
N GLU A 110 -11.47 -8.59 -14.40
CA GLU A 110 -12.33 -7.46 -14.06
C GLU A 110 -11.85 -6.17 -14.75
N GLY A 111 -12.72 -5.17 -14.80
CA GLY A 111 -12.35 -3.83 -15.25
C GLY A 111 -11.39 -3.17 -14.28
N GLU A 112 -10.45 -2.39 -14.80
CA GLU A 112 -9.60 -1.52 -13.97
C GLU A 112 -10.47 -0.38 -13.40
N VAL A 113 -10.32 -0.06 -12.13
CA VAL A 113 -11.05 1.05 -11.49
C VAL A 113 -10.37 2.39 -11.77
N ASP A 114 -11.13 3.49 -11.69
CA ASP A 114 -10.55 4.82 -11.60
C ASP A 114 -9.92 5.01 -10.22
N VAL A 115 -8.59 4.89 -10.16
CA VAL A 115 -7.83 5.01 -8.91
C VAL A 115 -7.97 6.41 -8.29
N VAL A 116 -8.12 7.46 -9.09
CA VAL A 116 -8.26 8.83 -8.56
C VAL A 116 -9.61 9.00 -7.88
N GLU A 117 -10.69 8.53 -8.52
CA GLU A 117 -12.02 8.55 -7.95
C GLU A 117 -12.11 7.71 -6.67
N GLU A 118 -11.51 6.52 -6.69
CA GLU A 118 -11.45 5.63 -5.55
C GLU A 118 -10.72 6.26 -4.35
N LEU A 119 -9.54 6.87 -4.58
CA LEU A 119 -8.80 7.54 -3.52
C LEU A 119 -9.59 8.69 -2.88
N ARG A 120 -10.35 9.44 -3.69
CA ARG A 120 -11.21 10.53 -3.20
C ARG A 120 -12.42 10.01 -2.43
N SER A 121 -13.13 9.03 -2.97
CA SER A 121 -14.38 8.51 -2.41
C SER A 121 -14.16 7.67 -1.15
N SER A 122 -13.05 6.93 -1.06
CA SER A 122 -12.62 6.25 0.17
C SER A 122 -12.12 7.22 1.26
N GLY A 123 -11.87 8.48 0.90
CA GLY A 123 -11.31 9.49 1.80
C GLY A 123 -9.88 9.21 2.23
N ALA A 124 -9.12 8.43 1.44
CA ALA A 124 -7.74 8.09 1.75
C ALA A 124 -6.87 9.34 1.96
N GLU A 125 -6.03 9.31 3.00
CA GLU A 125 -5.10 10.39 3.35
C GLU A 125 -3.68 10.04 2.92
N ILE A 126 -3.34 8.74 2.92
CA ILE A 126 -2.04 8.21 2.51
C ILE A 126 -2.25 7.04 1.55
N LEU A 127 -1.51 7.01 0.44
CA LEU A 127 -1.37 5.85 -0.44
C LEU A 127 0.04 5.25 -0.27
N VAL A 128 0.11 3.99 0.13
CA VAL A 128 1.36 3.23 0.26
C VAL A 128 1.57 2.37 -0.98
N ASN A 129 2.72 2.53 -1.65
CA ASN A 129 3.11 1.77 -2.83
C ASN A 129 4.00 0.57 -2.48
N TYR A 130 3.45 -0.63 -2.61
CA TYR A 130 4.13 -1.93 -2.48
C TYR A 130 4.12 -2.73 -3.79
N LEU A 131 4.16 -2.04 -4.94
CA LEU A 131 4.27 -2.70 -6.22
C LEU A 131 5.59 -3.49 -6.35
N PRO A 132 5.69 -4.43 -7.31
CA PRO A 132 6.95 -5.14 -7.53
C PRO A 132 8.10 -4.20 -7.97
N VAL A 133 9.33 -4.53 -7.58
CA VAL A 133 10.53 -3.84 -8.05
C VAL A 133 10.58 -3.81 -9.58
N GLY A 134 10.93 -2.66 -10.16
CA GLY A 134 10.97 -2.44 -11.61
C GLY A 134 9.65 -1.97 -12.24
N SER A 135 8.58 -1.81 -11.45
CA SER A 135 7.27 -1.33 -11.92
C SER A 135 7.24 0.20 -12.03
N THR A 136 8.06 0.78 -12.90
CA THR A 136 8.23 2.24 -13.03
C THR A 136 6.98 2.93 -13.52
N LYS A 137 6.35 2.45 -14.61
CA LYS A 137 5.14 3.06 -15.18
C LYS A 137 3.98 2.95 -14.20
N ALA A 138 3.83 1.81 -13.53
CA ALA A 138 2.81 1.62 -12.52
C ALA A 138 3.02 2.54 -11.31
N THR A 139 4.25 2.65 -10.81
CA THR A 139 4.56 3.54 -9.69
C THR A 139 4.29 5.00 -10.03
N HIS A 140 4.74 5.47 -11.20
CA HIS A 140 4.43 6.81 -11.68
C HIS A 140 2.93 7.04 -11.88
N PHE A 141 2.18 6.02 -12.32
CA PHE A 141 0.74 6.09 -12.40
C PHE A 141 0.12 6.34 -11.02
N TYR A 142 0.49 5.55 -9.99
CA TYR A 142 -0.06 5.71 -8.65
C TYR A 142 0.39 7.00 -7.97
N ALA A 143 1.63 7.45 -8.18
CA ALA A 143 2.10 8.75 -7.71
C ALA A 143 1.27 9.89 -8.31
N ASN A 144 1.00 9.85 -9.62
CA ASN A 144 0.11 10.81 -10.28
C ASN A 144 -1.33 10.71 -9.78
N ALA A 145 -1.82 9.50 -9.50
CA ALA A 145 -3.15 9.29 -8.96
C ALA A 145 -3.26 9.88 -7.53
N ALA A 146 -2.22 9.73 -6.70
CA ALA A 146 -2.14 10.34 -5.38
C ALA A 146 -2.19 11.88 -5.47
N ILE A 147 -1.39 12.50 -6.36
CA ILE A 147 -1.41 13.95 -6.57
C ILE A 147 -2.81 14.43 -6.98
N LYS A 148 -3.42 13.79 -7.99
CA LYS A 148 -4.78 14.14 -8.45
C LYS A 148 -5.84 13.88 -7.39
N GLY A 149 -5.67 12.82 -6.60
CA GLY A 149 -6.53 12.43 -5.49
C GLY A 149 -6.39 13.31 -4.25
N ARG A 150 -5.37 14.19 -4.20
CA ARG A 150 -4.99 14.97 -3.01
C ARG A 150 -4.60 14.09 -1.82
N VAL A 151 -3.88 13.00 -2.09
CA VAL A 151 -3.45 12.00 -1.10
C VAL A 151 -1.92 12.03 -0.97
N ALA A 152 -1.40 11.92 0.25
CA ALA A 152 0.03 11.76 0.47
C ALA A 152 0.53 10.42 -0.10
N PHE A 153 1.80 10.33 -0.47
CA PHE A 153 2.34 9.11 -1.10
C PHE A 153 3.56 8.57 -0.36
N ILE A 154 3.53 7.28 0.00
CA ILE A 154 4.67 6.55 0.56
C ILE A 154 5.13 5.54 -0.48
N ASN A 155 6.33 5.76 -1.03
CA ASN A 155 6.94 4.90 -2.01
C ASN A 155 7.90 3.90 -1.36
N ALA A 156 7.46 2.65 -1.22
CA ALA A 156 8.24 1.62 -0.53
C ALA A 156 9.13 0.79 -1.47
N ILE A 157 9.32 1.21 -2.72
CA ILE A 157 10.07 0.46 -3.73
C ILE A 157 11.15 1.36 -4.36
N PRO A 158 12.20 0.80 -4.99
CA PRO A 158 13.33 1.57 -5.52
C PRO A 158 13.05 2.15 -6.91
N VAL A 159 11.88 2.76 -7.10
CA VAL A 159 11.57 3.60 -8.26
C VAL A 159 11.66 5.04 -7.79
N PHE A 160 12.39 5.90 -8.48
CA PHE A 160 12.56 7.28 -8.04
C PHE A 160 11.26 8.08 -8.16
N VAL A 161 10.79 8.61 -7.03
CA VAL A 161 9.64 9.51 -6.91
C VAL A 161 9.98 10.60 -5.91
N ALA A 162 10.28 10.25 -4.65
CA ALA A 162 10.63 11.24 -3.65
C ALA A 162 12.04 11.81 -3.89
N SER A 163 12.97 11.00 -4.41
CA SER A 163 14.33 11.44 -4.73
C SER A 163 14.49 12.04 -6.13
N ASP A 164 13.44 11.99 -6.96
CA ASP A 164 13.42 12.61 -8.27
C ASP A 164 12.93 14.08 -8.15
N PRO A 165 13.73 15.09 -8.55
CA PRO A 165 13.35 16.49 -8.40
C PRO A 165 12.05 16.90 -9.10
N GLU A 166 11.73 16.29 -10.25
CA GLU A 166 10.50 16.61 -10.99
C GLU A 166 9.27 16.10 -10.22
N TRP A 167 9.33 14.88 -9.69
CA TRP A 167 8.25 14.33 -8.87
C TRP A 167 8.11 15.06 -7.55
N ALA A 168 9.22 15.31 -6.85
CA ALA A 168 9.22 16.06 -5.60
C ALA A 168 8.58 17.45 -5.78
N GLU A 169 8.88 18.14 -6.88
CA GLU A 169 8.27 19.42 -7.22
C GLU A 169 6.76 19.31 -7.42
N ARG A 170 6.29 18.30 -8.14
CA ARG A 170 4.85 18.10 -8.39
C ARG A 170 4.06 17.82 -7.10
N PHE A 171 4.65 17.09 -6.14
CA PHE A 171 4.05 16.93 -4.81
C PHE A 171 4.05 18.24 -4.03
N ARG A 172 5.13 19.02 -4.09
CA ARG A 172 5.23 20.35 -3.47
C ARG A 172 4.20 21.35 -4.01
N GLU A 173 4.04 21.44 -5.33
CA GLU A 173 3.02 22.26 -5.99
C GLU A 173 1.59 21.82 -5.60
N GLY A 174 1.40 20.51 -5.40
CA GLY A 174 0.14 19.95 -4.91
C GLY A 174 -0.14 20.25 -3.43
N GLY A 175 0.85 20.71 -2.67
CA GLY A 175 0.79 20.86 -1.22
C GLY A 175 0.71 19.51 -0.49
N LEU A 176 1.28 18.45 -1.07
CA LEU A 176 1.13 17.07 -0.62
C LEU A 176 2.46 16.49 -0.13
N PRO A 177 2.46 15.74 0.99
CA PRO A 177 3.64 14.99 1.42
C PRO A 177 3.96 13.82 0.47
N VAL A 178 5.26 13.58 0.28
CA VAL A 178 5.79 12.35 -0.33
C VAL A 178 6.94 11.83 0.52
N ALA A 179 6.97 10.53 0.77
CA ALA A 179 8.05 9.84 1.47
C ALA A 179 8.52 8.65 0.65
N GLY A 180 9.83 8.46 0.56
CA GLY A 180 10.45 7.47 -0.30
C GLY A 180 11.91 7.86 -0.57
N ASP A 181 12.63 7.14 -1.42
CA ASP A 181 12.22 5.91 -2.08
C ASP A 181 12.90 4.70 -1.40
N ASP A 182 12.36 3.49 -1.64
CA ASP A 182 12.89 2.23 -1.10
C ASP A 182 12.86 2.10 0.43
N VAL A 183 11.88 1.38 0.96
CA VAL A 183 11.74 1.23 2.42
C VAL A 183 12.88 0.39 2.99
N MET A 184 13.49 0.88 4.08
CA MET A 184 14.57 0.15 4.76
C MET A 184 14.02 -1.01 5.59
N SER A 185 14.79 -2.10 5.63
CA SER A 185 14.64 -3.13 6.67
C SER A 185 15.34 -2.68 7.96
N GLN A 186 14.89 -3.15 9.12
CA GLN A 186 15.55 -2.84 10.40
C GLN A 186 17.00 -3.34 10.45
N VAL A 187 17.22 -4.57 9.99
CA VAL A 187 18.53 -5.19 9.84
C VAL A 187 18.54 -5.91 8.49
N GLY A 188 19.28 -5.36 7.53
CA GLY A 188 19.51 -5.94 6.21
C GLY A 188 20.84 -6.71 6.13
N ALA A 189 21.12 -7.27 4.95
CA ALA A 189 22.37 -7.98 4.65
C ALA A 189 23.57 -7.04 4.48
#